data_AF-A0A7X9A4M4-F1
#
_entry.id   AF-A0A7X9A4M4-F1
#
_cell.length_a   1.000
_cell.length_b   1.000
_cell.length_c   1.000
_cell.angle_alpha   90.00
_cell.angle_beta   90.00
_cell.angle_gamma   90.00
#
_symmetry.space_group_name_H-M   'P 1'
#
loop_
_entity.id
_entity.type
_entity.pdbx_description
1 polymer ?
#
loop_
_entity_poly.entity_id
_entity_poly.type
_entity_poly.pdbx_seq_one_letter_code
_entity_poly.pdbx_strand_id
1 'polypeptide(L)'
;MKQEQKKMIKIIHEGNVLLEINAKSPNLENIVSKIIVDPEIDVEKLALETEIESFDNNTFLGILKKTIRDIKEDLKNEIDKYEEVVKSLNYDDEVVEYYKKMLEQQKK
;
A
#
# COMPACT_ATOMS: atom_id res chain seq x y z
N MET A 1 36.34 5.64 21.17
CA MET A 1 35.38 4.77 20.45
C MET A 1 34.93 5.53 19.22
N LYS A 2 35.24 5.06 18.01
CA LYS A 2 34.70 5.66 16.78
C LYS A 2 33.24 5.24 16.68
N GLN A 3 32.30 6.19 16.63
CA GLN A 3 30.92 5.88 16.26
C GLN A 3 30.98 5.22 14.87
N GLU A 4 30.57 3.95 14.77
CA GLU A 4 30.27 3.38 13.45
C GLU A 4 29.19 4.27 12.83
N GLN A 5 29.53 5.01 11.79
CA GLN A 5 28.53 5.66 10.96
C GLN A 5 27.58 4.56 10.47
N LYS A 6 26.32 4.63 10.90
CA LYS A 6 25.28 3.75 10.40
C LYS A 6 25.19 4.00 8.90
N LYS A 7 25.51 2.97 8.14
CA LYS A 7 25.39 2.97 6.68
C LYS A 7 23.91 2.92 6.32
N MET A 8 23.36 4.05 5.90
CA MET A 8 21.94 4.22 5.58
C MET A 8 21.71 4.18 4.06
N ILE A 9 20.55 3.66 3.67
CA ILE A 9 20.01 3.77 2.31
C ILE A 9 18.80 4.70 2.41
N LYS A 10 18.78 5.77 1.63
CA LYS A 10 17.66 6.70 1.54
C LYS A 10 16.77 6.28 0.38
N ILE A 11 15.47 6.20 0.65
CA ILE A 11 14.44 6.01 -0.38
C ILE A 11 13.84 7.38 -0.68
N ILE A 12 13.91 7.78 -1.94
CA ILE A 12 13.54 9.11 -2.42
C ILE A 12 12.35 9.00 -3.38
N HIS A 13 11.38 9.90 -3.24
CA HIS A 13 10.27 10.08 -4.18
C HIS A 13 10.16 11.56 -4.53
N GLU A 14 10.26 11.87 -5.82
CA GLU A 14 10.14 13.25 -6.35
C GLU A 14 11.07 14.26 -5.65
N GLY A 15 12.28 13.83 -5.31
CA GLY A 15 13.29 14.67 -4.65
C GLY A 15 13.17 14.74 -3.13
N ASN A 16 12.15 14.13 -2.53
CA ASN A 16 11.96 14.07 -1.09
C ASN A 16 12.40 12.72 -0.52
N VAL A 17 13.15 12.74 0.58
CA VAL A 17 13.49 11.51 1.33
C VAL A 17 12.25 11.03 2.07
N LEU A 18 11.71 9.88 1.66
CA LEU A 18 10.56 9.24 2.32
C LEU A 18 10.98 8.47 3.57
N LEU A 19 12.10 7.76 3.46
CA LEU A 19 12.57 6.85 4.49
C LEU A 19 14.08 6.65 4.39
N GLU A 20 14.72 6.53 5.55
CA GLU A 20 16.09 6.06 5.67
C GLU A 20 16.09 4.68 6.33
N ILE A 21 16.65 3.69 5.64
CA ILE A 21 16.77 2.32 6.16
C ILE A 21 18.22 2.03 6.49
N ASN A 22 18.44 1.35 7.61
CA ASN A 22 19.74 0.81 7.94
C ASN A 22 19.98 -0.45 7.08
N ALA A 23 21.04 -0.47 6.28
CA ALA A 23 21.33 -1.61 5.41
C ALA A 23 21.52 -2.95 6.16
N LYS A 24 21.89 -2.90 7.44
CA LYS A 24 22.04 -4.10 8.29
C LYS A 24 20.71 -4.55 8.93
N SER A 25 19.72 -3.66 9.02
CA SER A 25 18.44 -3.94 9.68
C SER A 25 17.35 -3.03 9.09
N PRO A 26 16.82 -3.40 7.90
CA PRO A 26 15.75 -2.64 7.27
C PRO A 26 14.47 -2.79 8.10
N ASN A 27 13.92 -1.67 8.56
CA ASN A 27 12.60 -1.69 9.21
C ASN A 27 11.51 -1.77 8.13
N LEU A 28 11.02 -2.98 7.89
CA LEU A 28 10.00 -3.28 6.88
C LEU A 28 8.65 -2.61 7.17
N GLU A 29 8.29 -2.42 8.45
CA GLU A 29 7.03 -1.76 8.84
C GLU A 29 6.97 -0.31 8.34
N ASN A 30 8.10 0.39 8.39
CA ASN A 30 8.20 1.75 7.86
C ASN A 30 8.05 1.79 6.33
N ILE A 31 8.53 0.76 5.61
CA ILE A 31 8.35 0.66 4.16
C ILE A 31 6.87 0.47 3.84
N VAL A 32 6.20 -0.43 4.55
CA VAL A 32 4.76 -0.67 4.35
C VAL A 32 3.96 0.60 4.61
N SER A 33 4.12 1.20 5.79
CA SER A 33 3.31 2.34 6.24
C SER A 33 3.56 3.65 5.49
N LYS A 34 4.78 3.89 4.96
CA LYS A 34 5.11 5.14 4.26
C LYS A 34 5.11 5.06 2.76
N ILE A 35 5.10 3.86 2.17
CA ILE A 35 5.28 3.67 0.73
C ILE A 35 4.18 2.80 0.15
N ILE A 36 3.88 1.66 0.77
CA ILE A 36 2.93 0.69 0.22
C ILE A 36 1.49 1.15 0.41
N VAL A 37 1.13 1.58 1.61
CA VAL A 37 -0.26 2.00 1.91
C VAL A 37 -0.59 3.40 1.39
N ASP A 38 0.43 4.19 1.04
CA ASP A 38 0.24 5.55 0.51
C ASP A 38 -0.12 5.49 -1.00
N PRO A 39 -1.35 5.89 -1.38
CA PRO A 39 -1.79 5.86 -2.76
C PRO A 39 -1.12 6.94 -3.64
N GLU A 40 -0.56 7.99 -3.06
CA GLU A 40 0.09 9.08 -3.80
C GLU A 40 1.49 8.71 -4.28
N ILE A 41 2.10 7.68 -3.68
CA ILE A 41 3.43 7.23 -4.05
C ILE A 41 3.41 6.45 -5.37
N ASP A 42 3.98 7.06 -6.40
CA ASP A 42 4.31 6.43 -7.67
C ASP A 42 5.60 5.62 -7.51
N VAL A 43 5.44 4.30 -7.48
CA VAL A 43 6.52 3.33 -7.30
C VAL A 43 7.62 3.50 -8.37
N GLU A 44 7.27 3.91 -9.59
CA GLU A 44 8.23 4.06 -10.67
C GLU A 44 9.14 5.27 -10.48
N LYS A 45 8.70 6.28 -9.73
CA LYS A 45 9.48 7.46 -9.39
C LYS A 45 10.38 7.28 -8.17
N LEU A 46 10.38 6.11 -7.55
CA LEU A 46 11.29 5.80 -6.45
C LEU A 46 12.74 5.76 -6.94
N ALA A 47 13.62 6.37 -6.15
CA ALA A 47 15.07 6.35 -6.31
C ALA A 47 15.75 5.99 -4.98
N LEU A 48 17.01 5.56 -5.06
CA LEU A 48 17.84 5.25 -3.89
C LEU A 48 19.10 6.09 -3.89
N GLU A 49 19.51 6.49 -2.69
CA GLU A 49 20.80 7.10 -2.43
C GLU A 49 21.45 6.37 -1.25
N THR A 50 22.75 6.05 -1.36
CA THR A 50 23.48 5.36 -0.30
C THR A 50 24.96 5.74 -0.36
N GLU A 51 25.59 5.79 0.82
CA GLU A 51 27.04 5.99 0.97
C GLU A 51 27.81 4.64 0.97
N ILE A 52 27.12 3.54 0.69
CA ILE A 52 27.68 2.19 0.71
C ILE A 52 28.23 1.86 -0.69
N GLU A 53 29.54 2.02 -0.88
CA GLU A 53 30.20 1.76 -2.18
C GLU A 53 29.92 0.37 -2.77
N SER A 54 29.78 -0.65 -1.94
CA SER A 54 29.54 -2.05 -2.38
C SER A 54 28.07 -2.40 -2.58
N PHE A 55 27.15 -1.45 -2.40
CA PHE A 55 25.72 -1.73 -2.46
C PHE A 55 25.19 -1.56 -3.88
N ASP A 56 24.56 -2.61 -4.39
CA ASP A 56 23.92 -2.57 -5.71
C ASP A 56 22.55 -1.89 -5.63
N ASN A 57 22.57 -0.56 -5.80
CA ASN A 57 21.37 0.27 -5.82
C ASN A 57 20.36 -0.19 -6.88
N ASN A 58 20.81 -0.59 -8.07
CA ASN A 58 19.91 -0.91 -9.17
C ASN A 58 19.15 -2.20 -8.90
N THR A 59 19.87 -3.23 -8.45
CA THR A 59 19.23 -4.51 -8.10
C THR A 59 18.28 -4.33 -6.91
N PHE A 60 18.70 -3.63 -5.86
CA PHE A 60 17.83 -3.43 -4.70
C PHE A 60 16.60 -2.58 -5.05
N LEU A 61 16.75 -1.50 -5.83
CA LEU A 61 15.63 -0.69 -6.29
C LEU A 61 14.66 -1.51 -7.15
N GLY A 62 15.18 -2.36 -8.04
CA GLY A 62 14.35 -3.25 -8.85
C GLY A 62 13.53 -4.22 -8.01
N ILE A 63 14.15 -4.85 -7.00
CA ILE A 63 13.47 -5.73 -6.05
C ILE A 63 12.41 -4.94 -5.28
N LEU A 64 12.78 -3.78 -4.73
CA LEU A 64 11.89 -2.93 -3.94
C LEU A 64 10.65 -2.51 -4.73
N LYS A 65 10.84 -2.00 -5.96
CA LYS A 65 9.73 -1.59 -6.84
C LYS A 65 8.81 -2.76 -7.17
N LYS A 66 9.38 -3.92 -7.52
CA LYS A 66 8.59 -5.13 -7.80
C LYS A 66 7.76 -5.53 -6.58
N THR A 67 8.39 -5.67 -5.42
CA THR A 67 7.69 -6.08 -4.19
C THR A 67 6.58 -5.10 -3.80
N ILE A 68 6.82 -3.79 -3.86
CA ILE A 68 5.79 -2.79 -3.57
C ILE A 68 4.62 -2.93 -4.55
N ARG A 69 4.90 -3.11 -5.85
CA ARG A 69 3.87 -3.26 -6.88
C ARG A 69 3.01 -4.50 -6.63
N ASP A 70 3.64 -5.64 -6.42
CA ASP A 70 2.96 -6.91 -6.17
C ASP A 70 2.03 -6.77 -4.94
N ILE A 71 2.52 -6.15 -3.86
CA ILE A 71 1.70 -5.92 -2.65
C ILE A 71 0.55 -4.93 -2.92
N LYS A 72 0.79 -3.83 -3.65
CA LYS A 72 -0.27 -2.87 -4.01
C LYS A 72 -1.35 -3.53 -4.86
N GLU A 73 -0.98 -4.42 -5.78
CA GLU A 73 -1.91 -5.18 -6.60
C GLU A 73 -2.73 -6.17 -5.77
N ASP A 74 -2.09 -6.94 -4.88
CA ASP A 74 -2.78 -7.85 -3.96
C ASP A 74 -3.79 -7.10 -3.07
N LEU A 75 -3.39 -5.95 -2.50
CA LEU A 75 -4.28 -5.12 -1.69
C LEU A 75 -5.47 -4.62 -2.49
N LYS A 76 -5.25 -4.17 -3.74
CA LYS A 76 -6.33 -3.74 -4.61
C LYS A 76 -7.29 -4.89 -4.91
N ASN A 77 -6.77 -6.06 -5.26
CA ASN A 77 -7.58 -7.25 -5.54
C ASN A 77 -8.44 -7.66 -4.33
N GLU A 78 -7.89 -7.57 -3.11
CA GLU A 78 -8.67 -7.83 -1.90
C GLU A 78 -9.75 -6.77 -1.67
N ILE A 79 -9.43 -5.48 -1.85
CA ILE A 79 -10.42 -4.39 -1.75
C ILE A 79 -11.56 -4.60 -2.75
N ASP A 80 -11.24 -4.91 -4.01
CA ASP A 80 -12.23 -5.15 -5.07
C ASP A 80 -13.19 -6.30 -4.69
N LYS A 81 -12.67 -7.39 -4.13
CA LYS A 81 -13.50 -8.49 -3.59
C LYS A 81 -14.41 -8.03 -2.45
N TYR A 82 -13.91 -7.22 -1.52
CA TYR A 82 -14.73 -6.67 -0.44
C TYR A 82 -15.85 -5.78 -1.00
N GLU A 83 -15.55 -4.94 -1.99
CA GLU A 83 -16.57 -4.10 -2.62
C GLU A 83 -17.65 -4.93 -3.34
N GLU A 84 -17.29 -6.03 -4.00
CA GLU A 84 -18.26 -6.95 -4.61
C GLU A 84 -19.18 -7.57 -3.55
N VAL A 85 -18.63 -8.01 -2.41
CA VAL A 85 -19.42 -8.52 -1.28
C VAL A 85 -20.37 -7.43 -0.77
N VAL A 86 -19.88 -6.20 -0.53
CA VAL A 86 -20.72 -5.08 -0.09
C VAL A 86 -21.83 -4.77 -1.10
N LYS A 87 -21.53 -4.76 -2.40
CA LYS A 87 -22.54 -4.56 -3.46
C LYS A 87 -23.58 -5.67 -3.46
N SER A 88 -23.19 -6.93 -3.25
CA SER A 88 -24.13 -8.05 -3.14
C SER A 88 -25.02 -7.99 -1.89
N LEU A 89 -24.54 -7.39 -0.79
CA LEU A 89 -25.31 -7.15 0.42
C LEU A 89 -26.28 -5.97 0.30
N ASN A 90 -26.02 -5.02 -0.62
CA ASN A 90 -26.91 -3.90 -0.90
C ASN A 90 -28.13 -4.29 -1.77
N TYR A 91 -28.28 -5.56 -2.14
CA TYR A 91 -29.53 -6.08 -2.70
C TYR A 91 -30.47 -6.53 -1.59
N ASP A 92 -31.09 -5.55 -0.94
CA ASP A 92 -32.37 -5.74 -0.29
C ASP A 92 -33.40 -4.68 -0.74
N ASP A 93 -33.18 -4.06 -1.90
CA ASP A 93 -34.20 -3.22 -2.54
C ASP A 93 -35.50 -4.00 -2.78
N GLU A 94 -35.41 -5.30 -3.07
CA GLU A 94 -36.59 -6.19 -3.14
C GLU A 94 -37.24 -6.44 -1.77
N VAL A 95 -36.47 -6.52 -0.67
CA VAL A 95 -37.02 -6.69 0.69
C VAL A 95 -37.61 -5.38 1.19
N VAL A 96 -36.96 -4.24 0.94
CA VAL A 96 -37.49 -2.90 1.24
C VAL A 96 -38.77 -2.66 0.46
N GLU A 97 -38.83 -3.05 -0.82
CA GLU A 97 -40.03 -2.90 -1.64
C GLU A 97 -41.13 -3.91 -1.27
N TYR A 98 -40.77 -5.12 -0.86
CA TYR A 98 -41.68 -6.10 -0.26
C TYR A 98 -42.30 -5.56 1.04
N TYR A 99 -41.50 -5.02 1.96
CA TYR A 99 -42.00 -4.43 3.21
C TYR A 99 -42.88 -3.20 2.97
N LYS A 100 -42.52 -2.34 2.00
CA LYS A 100 -43.37 -1.21 1.59
C LYS A 100 -44.74 -1.68 1.08
N LYS A 101 -44.78 -2.67 0.18
CA LYS A 101 -46.03 -3.25 -0.32
C LYS A 101 -46.86 -3.90 0.78
N MET A 102 -46.22 -4.58 1.74
CA MET A 102 -46.91 -5.21 2.87
C MET A 102 -47.54 -4.17 3.81
N LEU A 103 -46.83 -3.06 4.09
CA LEU A 103 -47.35 -1.94 4.88
C LEU A 103 -48.50 -1.20 4.20
N GLU A 104 -48.50 -1.08 2.88
CA GLU A 104 -49.62 -0.49 2.12
C GLU A 104 -50.86 -1.38 2.12
N GLN A 105 -50.69 -2.71 2.10
CA GLN A 105 -51.80 -3.66 2.18
C GLN A 105 -52.46 -3.70 3.56
N GLN A 106 -51.72 -3.46 4.65
CA GLN A 106 -52.28 -3.39 6.01
C GLN A 106 -53.03 -2.09 6.31
N LYS A 107 -52.90 -1.06 5.47
CA LYS A 107 -53.58 0.24 5.61
C LYS A 107 -54.88 0.34 4.81
N LYS A 108 -55.25 -0.71 4.06
CA LYS A 108 -56.55 -0.86 3.38
C LYS A 108 -57.46 -1.78 4.17
#